data_AF-A0A1J5D6R9-F1
#
_entry.id   AF-A0A1J5D6R9-F1
#
_cell.length_a   1.000
_cell.length_b   1.000
_cell.length_c   1.000
_cell.angle_alpha   90.00
_cell.angle_beta   90.00
_cell.angle_gamma   90.00
#
_symmetry.space_group_name_H-M   'P 1'
#
loop_
_entity.id
_entity.type
_entity.pdbx_description
1 polymer ?
#
loop_
_entity_poly.entity_id
_entity_poly.type
_entity_poly.pdbx_seq_one_letter_code
_entity_poly.pdbx_strand_id
1 'polypeptide(L)' 'MKSHRFDLSFVDPKERGFPASPRAQIYVKTHSSDEKGRIYVTPICASLFEFEAQCNLLTKEIESIRKKAQRKYKTK' A
#
# COMPACT_ATOMS: atom_id res chain seq x y z
N MET A 1 14.86 -9.15 -9.45
CA MET A 1 13.41 -9.19 -9.16
C MET A 1 12.94 -7.80 -8.76
N LYS A 2 12.00 -7.20 -9.50
CA LYS A 2 11.41 -5.90 -9.12
C LYS A 2 10.48 -6.14 -7.93
N SER A 3 10.79 -5.55 -6.77
CA SER A 3 9.94 -5.63 -5.59
C SER A 3 8.74 -4.71 -5.75
N HIS A 4 7.56 -5.27 -5.54
CA HIS A 4 6.29 -4.56 -5.52
C HIS A 4 6.16 -3.89 -4.16
N ARG A 5 5.74 -2.62 -4.11
CA ARG A 5 5.68 -1.84 -2.86
C ARG A 5 4.38 -1.06 -2.76
N PHE A 6 3.74 -1.10 -1.60
CA PHE A 6 2.69 -0.17 -1.25
C PHE A 6 3.23 1.00 -0.41
N ASP A 7 2.53 2.14 -0.43
CA ASP A 7 2.78 3.20 0.52
C ASP A 7 1.52 4.03 0.82
N LEU A 8 1.62 4.90 1.82
CA LEU A 8 0.52 5.70 2.33
C LEU A 8 0.64 7.15 1.86
N SER A 9 -0.35 7.62 1.12
CA SER A 9 -0.61 9.05 0.91
C SER A 9 -1.54 9.53 2.02
N PHE A 10 -1.09 10.48 2.84
CA PHE A 10 -1.89 11.03 3.92
C PHE A 10 -1.93 12.54 3.80
N VAL A 11 -3.12 13.11 3.84
CA VAL A 11 -3.36 14.56 3.74
C VAL A 11 -3.81 15.06 5.10
N ASP A 12 -2.99 15.90 5.72
CA ASP A 12 -3.32 16.58 6.98
C ASP A 12 -4.24 17.78 6.68
N PRO A 13 -5.41 17.88 7.33
CA PRO A 13 -6.31 19.01 7.12
C PRO A 13 -5.72 20.36 7.52
N LYS A 14 -4.69 20.39 8.39
CA LYS A 14 -3.99 21.61 8.78
C LYS A 14 -3.26 22.28 7.60
N GLU A 15 -2.86 21.52 6.59
CA GLU A 15 -2.15 22.06 5.42
C GLU A 15 -3.06 22.82 4.43
N ARG A 16 -4.39 22.73 4.56
CA ARG A 16 -5.34 23.35 3.60
C ARG A 16 -6.27 24.42 4.18
N GLY A 17 -6.05 24.87 5.42
CA GLY A 17 -6.76 26.02 5.99
C GLY A 17 -8.29 25.87 6.13
N PHE A 18 -8.84 24.68 5.89
CA PHE A 18 -10.25 24.35 6.03
C PHE A 18 -10.42 23.19 7.01
N PRO A 19 -11.49 23.16 7.83
CA PRO A 19 -11.74 22.06 8.78
C PRO A 19 -12.18 20.82 8.01
N ALA A 20 -11.23 20.14 7.37
CA ALA A 20 -11.45 18.84 6.74
C ALA A 20 -11.08 17.72 7.71
N SER A 21 -11.68 16.54 7.55
CA SER A 21 -11.21 15.33 8.22
C SER A 21 -9.90 14.86 7.56
N PRO A 22 -8.94 14.32 8.32
CA PRO A 22 -7.73 13.70 7.75
C PRO A 22 -8.08 12.55 6.82
N ARG A 23 -7.50 12.57 5.61
CA ARG A 23 -7.73 11.57 4.56
C ARG A 23 -6.46 10.79 4.30
N ALA A 24 -6.61 9.48 4.07
CA ALA A 24 -5.50 8.61 3.71
C ALA A 24 -5.89 7.70 2.55
N GLN A 25 -4.93 7.44 1.66
CA GLN A 25 -5.05 6.51 0.55
C GLN A 25 -3.81 5.63 0.49
N ILE A 26 -4.00 4.35 0.24
CA ILE A 26 -2.90 3.41 -0.04
C ILE A 26 -2.71 3.38 -1.55
N TYR A 27 -1.49 3.58 -2.03
CA TYR A 27 -1.17 3.52 -3.45
C TYR A 27 -0.11 2.44 -3.73
N VAL A 28 -0.12 1.95 -4.97
CA VAL A 28 0.80 0.92 -5.46
C VAL A 28 1.96 1.60 -6.18
N LYS A 29 3.18 1.48 -5.65
CA LYS A 29 4.39 2.08 -6.27
C LYS A 29 4.85 1.32 -7.51
N THR A 30 4.82 -0.01 -7.43
CA THR A 30 5.27 -0.88 -8.51
C THR A 30 4.24 -1.98 -8.71
N HIS A 31 3.78 -2.12 -9.94
CA HIS A 31 2.84 -3.14 -10.37
C HIS A 31 3.14 -3.56 -11.81
N SER A 32 2.61 -4.70 -12.21
CA SER A 32 2.40 -5.04 -13.62
C SER A 32 0.93 -4.91 -13.96
N SER A 33 0.61 -4.70 -15.22
CA SER A 33 -0.77 -4.70 -15.71
C SER A 33 -0.90 -5.58 -16.95
N ASP A 34 -2.07 -6.18 -17.15
CA ASP A 34 -2.40 -6.83 -18.43
C ASP A 34 -2.98 -5.82 -19.44
N GLU A 35 -3.21 -6.29 -20.67
CA GLU A 35 -3.83 -5.50 -21.74
C GLU A 35 -5.28 -5.08 -21.44
N LYS A 36 -5.93 -5.74 -20.47
CA LYS A 36 -7.28 -5.42 -20.00
C LYS A 36 -7.26 -4.42 -18.84
N GLY A 37 -6.09 -3.93 -18.45
CA GLY A 37 -5.92 -2.98 -17.35
C GLY A 37 -6.00 -3.59 -15.95
N ARG A 38 -5.95 -4.92 -15.80
CA ARG A 38 -5.89 -5.57 -14.49
C ARG A 38 -4.51 -5.36 -13.89
N ILE A 39 -4.46 -4.87 -12.65
CA ILE A 39 -3.23 -4.59 -11.92
C ILE A 39 -2.84 -5.81 -11.08
N TYR A 40 -1.58 -6.22 -11.20
CA TYR A 40 -0.96 -7.29 -10.43
C TYR A 40 0.10 -6.70 -9.51
N VAL A 41 -0.05 -6.97 -8.22
CA VAL A 41 0.84 -6.49 -7.15
C VAL A 41 1.89 -7.53 -6.76
N THR A 42 1.87 -8.69 -7.42
CA THR A 42 2.81 -9.79 -7.22
C THR A 42 3.35 -10.25 -8.58
N PRO A 43 4.58 -10.82 -8.62
CA PRO A 43 5.04 -11.52 -9.81
C PRO A 43 4.18 -12.76 -10.10
N ILE A 44 4.33 -13.31 -11.31
CA ILE A 44 3.82 -14.64 -11.65
C ILE A 44 4.52 -15.66 -10.74
N CYS A 45 3.73 -16.47 -10.04
CA CYS A 45 4.21 -17.52 -9.16
C CYS A 45 4.06 -18.87 -9.87
N ALA A 46 5.11 -19.71 -9.84
CA ALA A 46 5.11 -21.05 -10.45
C ALA A 46 4.80 -22.16 -9.43
N SER A 47 4.72 -21.84 -8.13
CA SER A 47 4.39 -22.80 -7.07
C SER A 47 3.56 -22.16 -5.95
N LEU A 48 2.90 -23.01 -5.14
CA LEU A 48 2.19 -22.57 -3.94
C LEU A 48 3.13 -21.87 -2.94
N PHE A 49 4.34 -22.40 -2.77
CA PHE A 49 5.35 -21.82 -1.87
C PHE A 49 5.71 -20.39 -2.27
N GLU A 50 5.93 -20.12 -3.56
CA GLU A 50 6.18 -18.76 -4.06
C GLU A 50 5.00 -17.83 -3.82
N PHE A 51 3.78 -18.32 -4.07
CA PHE A 51 2.55 -17.56 -3.86
C PHE A 51 2.37 -17.18 -2.37
N GLU A 52 2.55 -18.15 -1.46
CA GLU A 52 2.50 -17.91 -0.02
C GLU A 52 3.57 -16.93 0.43
N ALA A 53 4.80 -17.05 -0.10
CA ALA A 53 5.87 -16.09 0.19
C ALA A 53 5.49 -14.67 -0.24
N GLN A 54 4.87 -14.48 -1.41
CA GLN A 54 4.36 -13.17 -1.84
C GLN A 54 3.25 -12.66 -0.93
N CYS A 55 2.26 -13.49 -0.57
CA CYS A 55 1.19 -13.11 0.37
C CYS A 55 1.74 -12.66 1.73
N ASN A 56 2.74 -13.35 2.26
CA ASN A 56 3.42 -12.99 3.50
C ASN A 56 4.15 -11.65 3.39
N LEU A 57 4.78 -11.36 2.25
CA LEU A 57 5.41 -10.07 2.00
C LEU A 57 4.36 -8.94 1.96
N LEU A 58 3.27 -9.11 1.22
CA LEU A 58 2.19 -8.12 1.14
C LEU A 58 1.59 -7.84 2.54
N THR A 59 1.41 -8.88 3.35
CA THR A 59 0.90 -8.75 4.72
C THR A 59 1.81 -7.86 5.57
N LYS A 60 3.12 -8.10 5.53
CA LYS A 60 4.11 -7.26 6.24
C LYS A 60 4.09 -5.81 5.76
N GLU A 61 3.91 -5.57 4.46
CA GLU A 61 3.81 -4.21 3.93
C GLU A 61 2.55 -3.49 4.43
N ILE A 62 1.40 -4.17 4.41
CA ILE A 62 0.13 -3.62 4.91
C ILE A 62 0.21 -3.33 6.41
N GLU A 63 0.86 -4.18 7.20
CA GLU A 63 1.11 -3.91 8.63
C GLU A 63 1.97 -2.67 8.84
N SER A 64 3.02 -2.48 8.02
CA SER A 64 3.86 -1.29 8.07
C SER A 64 3.04 -0.02 7.76
N ILE A 65 2.18 -0.08 6.74
CA ILE A 65 1.26 1.02 6.40
C ILE A 65 0.28 1.30 7.54
N ARG A 66 -0.28 0.26 8.16
CA ARG A 66 -1.17 0.40 9.32
C ARG A 66 -0.47 1.12 10.46
N LYS A 67 0.77 0.76 10.78
CA LYS A 67 1.59 1.44 11.80
C LYS A 67 1.83 2.92 11.44
N LYS A 68 2.14 3.24 10.18
CA LYS A 68 2.28 4.63 9.70
C LYS A 68 0.98 5.42 9.85
N ALA A 69 -0.14 4.85 9.42
CA ALA A 69 -1.45 5.48 9.53
C ALA A 69 -1.82 5.73 10.99
N GLN A 70 -1.68 4.73 11.87
CA GLN A 70 -1.93 4.89 13.31
C GLN A 70 -1.10 6.02 13.92
N ARG A 71 0.19 6.16 13.58
CA ARG A 71 1.01 7.28 14.05
C ARG A 71 0.45 8.62 13.58
N LYS A 72 0.10 8.75 12.29
CA LYS A 72 -0.44 10.01 11.75
C LYS A 72 -1.82 10.37 12.32
N TYR A 73 -2.69 9.39 12.54
CA TYR A 73 -4.02 9.62 13.12
C TYR A 73 -4.01 9.77 14.65
N LYS A 74 -3.04 9.20 15.37
CA LYS A 74 -2.90 9.33 16.84
C LYS A 74 -2.27 10.64 17.30
N THR A 75 -1.58 11.38 16.44
CA THR A 75 -0.94 12.67 16.80
C THR A 75 -1.98 13.81 16.90
N LYS A 76 -3.18 13.51 17.38
CA LYS A 76 -4.34 14.39 17.44
C LYS A 76 -4.75 14.62 18.88
#